data_AF-A0A1W6MBJ5-F1
#
_entry.id   AF-A0A1W6MBJ5-F1
#
_cell.length_a   1.000
_cell.length_b   1.000
_cell.length_c   1.000
_cell.angle_alpha   90.00
_cell.angle_beta   90.00
_cell.angle_gamma   90.00
#
_symmetry.space_group_name_H-M   'P 1'
#
loop_
_entity.id
_entity.type
_entity.pdbx_description
1 polymer ?
#
loop_
_entity_poly.entity_id
_entity_poly.type
_entity_poly.pdbx_seq_one_letter_code
_entity_poly.pdbx_strand_id
1 'polypeptide(L)'
;MKKIMIILIVVLLLIGGGAGYYVFFMQPGDEENVETVEEPIVPEKPQPIMELPAPEPEITDYYVIERRIDVRNKPEPQALIIDALYKGEKITILEKQNGWGRISDYLVYEEGGEERAEWVDMTKLSDAKPVIEEMERLEILDGYLVKSDDLKEHRDVYRKYTQMLLNDGTCKPEDFEELGGWVRSVTFQNRDVYFIYCGGLAQENKIYLDVQTGEIFYR
;
A
#
# COMPACT_ATOMS: atom_id res chain seq x y z
N MET A 1 29.72 73.76 -43.13
CA MET A 1 28.71 73.94 -42.06
C MET A 1 27.80 72.71 -41.98
N LYS A 2 28.28 71.58 -41.45
CA LYS A 2 27.47 70.35 -41.27
C LYS A 2 27.88 69.52 -40.03
N LYS A 3 28.75 70.06 -39.18
CA LYS A 3 29.24 69.40 -37.95
C LYS A 3 28.85 70.09 -36.64
N ILE A 4 28.17 71.25 -36.70
CA ILE A 4 27.68 71.99 -35.53
C ILE A 4 26.20 71.69 -35.22
N MET A 5 25.42 71.23 -36.21
CA MET A 5 23.99 70.97 -36.06
C MET A 5 23.66 69.65 -35.33
N ILE A 6 24.63 68.72 -35.21
CA ILE A 6 24.40 67.41 -34.58
C ILE A 6 24.60 67.48 -33.05
N ILE A 7 25.40 68.42 -32.54
CA ILE A 7 25.67 68.55 -31.10
C ILE A 7 24.50 69.24 -30.37
N LEU A 8 23.74 70.11 -31.05
CA LEU A 8 22.61 70.84 -30.45
C LEU A 8 21.34 69.98 -30.27
N ILE A 9 21.19 68.92 -31.08
CA ILE A 9 20.03 68.00 -31.01
C ILE A 9 20.21 66.96 -29.89
N VAL A 10 21.44 66.58 -29.56
CA VAL A 10 21.72 65.59 -28.49
C VAL A 10 21.59 66.21 -27.09
N VAL A 11 21.84 67.51 -26.93
CA VAL A 11 21.69 68.21 -25.63
C VAL A 11 20.22 68.51 -25.28
N LEU A 12 19.34 68.70 -26.28
CA LEU A 12 17.91 68.96 -26.06
C LEU A 12 17.10 67.71 -25.65
N LEU A 13 17.60 66.50 -25.93
CA LEU A 13 16.92 65.24 -25.58
C LEU A 13 17.20 64.74 -24.15
N LEU A 14 18.15 65.35 -23.42
CA LEU A 14 18.48 64.92 -22.04
C LEU A 14 17.82 65.76 -20.94
N ILE A 15 17.08 66.83 -21.27
CA ILE A 15 16.41 67.70 -20.28
C ILE A 15 14.87 67.47 -20.24
N GLY A 16 14.30 66.80 -21.25
CA GLY A 16 12.85 66.58 -21.37
C GLY A 16 12.25 65.41 -20.58
N GLY A 17 13.02 64.71 -19.77
CA GLY A 17 12.58 63.47 -19.09
C GLY A 17 11.97 63.62 -17.69
N GLY A 18 11.90 64.83 -17.12
CA GLY A 18 11.60 65.00 -15.69
C GLY A 18 10.27 65.63 -15.30
N ALA A 19 9.53 66.30 -16.20
CA ALA A 19 8.45 67.21 -15.79
C ALA A 19 7.01 66.76 -16.15
N GLY A 20 6.84 65.73 -16.98
CA GLY A 20 5.50 65.26 -17.38
C GLY A 20 4.78 64.37 -16.35
N TYR A 21 5.52 63.86 -15.35
CA TYR A 21 5.03 62.82 -14.44
C TYR A 21 4.06 63.33 -13.35
N TYR A 22 3.87 64.64 -13.21
CA TYR A 22 3.16 65.22 -12.05
C TYR A 22 1.84 65.94 -12.35
N VAL A 23 1.37 66.01 -13.60
CA VAL A 23 0.21 66.88 -13.94
C VAL A 23 -1.07 66.12 -14.29
N PHE A 24 -1.08 64.79 -14.41
CA PHE A 24 -2.28 64.07 -14.88
C PHE A 24 -3.06 63.28 -13.80
N PHE A 25 -2.69 63.39 -12.52
CA PHE A 25 -3.36 62.71 -11.39
C PHE A 25 -4.16 63.67 -10.49
N MET A 26 -5.04 64.50 -11.07
CA MET A 26 -6.08 65.21 -10.29
C MET A 26 -7.43 65.26 -11.06
N GLN A 27 -8.40 64.55 -10.46
CA GLN A 27 -9.88 64.44 -10.61
C GLN A 27 -10.67 65.77 -10.83
N PRO A 28 -12.03 65.80 -10.94
CA PRO A 28 -13.07 64.73 -11.06
C PRO A 28 -14.25 65.00 -12.05
N GLY A 29 -15.11 63.99 -12.24
CA GLY A 29 -16.60 64.08 -12.23
C GLY A 29 -17.38 64.58 -13.45
N ASP A 30 -18.18 63.68 -14.07
CA ASP A 30 -19.65 63.81 -14.28
C ASP A 30 -20.16 63.27 -15.65
N GLU A 31 -20.85 62.13 -15.52
CA GLU A 31 -22.10 61.62 -16.14
C GLU A 31 -22.47 61.75 -17.65
N GLU A 32 -22.99 60.61 -18.13
CA GLU A 32 -23.94 60.35 -19.22
C GLU A 32 -23.54 60.63 -20.69
N ASN A 33 -23.26 59.56 -21.45
CA ASN A 33 -24.17 59.09 -22.52
C ASN A 33 -23.76 57.68 -22.98
N VAL A 34 -24.72 56.75 -23.00
CA VAL A 34 -24.53 55.39 -23.52
C VAL A 34 -24.93 55.40 -24.99
N GLU A 35 -23.94 55.32 -25.88
CA GLU A 35 -24.17 54.87 -27.26
C GLU A 35 -23.24 53.70 -27.57
N THR A 36 -23.90 52.59 -27.87
CA THR A 36 -23.35 51.29 -28.25
C THR A 36 -22.70 51.41 -29.62
N VAL A 37 -21.39 51.14 -29.71
CA VAL A 37 -20.68 50.94 -30.98
C VAL A 37 -20.08 49.54 -30.94
N GLU A 38 -20.67 48.63 -31.72
CA GLU A 38 -20.11 47.31 -32.01
C GLU A 38 -18.85 47.50 -32.88
N GLU A 39 -17.70 47.02 -32.40
CA GLU A 39 -16.49 46.79 -33.19
C GLU A 39 -15.87 45.42 -32.84
N PRO A 40 -15.09 44.83 -33.77
CA PRO A 40 -15.16 43.41 -34.11
C PRO A 40 -14.37 42.51 -33.17
N ILE A 41 -14.86 41.27 -33.03
CA ILE A 41 -14.24 40.17 -32.28
C ILE A 41 -12.84 39.88 -32.85
N VAL A 42 -11.80 40.35 -32.15
CA VAL A 42 -10.43 39.87 -32.31
C VAL A 42 -10.32 38.55 -31.54
N PRO A 43 -9.91 37.43 -32.15
CA PRO A 43 -9.77 36.18 -31.42
C PRO A 43 -8.65 36.31 -30.39
N GLU A 44 -9.02 36.28 -29.11
CA GLU A 44 -8.08 36.21 -28.01
C GLU A 44 -7.29 34.90 -28.10
N LYS A 45 -5.97 35.03 -28.21
CA LYS A 45 -5.05 33.89 -28.21
C LYS A 45 -5.19 33.18 -26.86
N PRO A 46 -5.53 31.88 -26.81
CA PRO A 46 -5.77 31.22 -25.53
C PRO A 46 -4.52 31.28 -24.65
N GLN A 47 -4.68 31.84 -23.45
CA GLN A 47 -3.65 31.79 -22.42
C GLN A 47 -3.42 30.32 -22.04
N PRO A 48 -2.18 29.91 -21.70
CA PRO A 48 -1.90 28.54 -21.29
C PRO A 48 -2.79 28.20 -20.09
N ILE A 49 -3.63 27.17 -20.25
CA ILE A 49 -4.29 26.52 -19.13
C ILE A 49 -3.16 26.11 -18.18
N MET A 50 -3.17 26.64 -16.94
CA MET A 50 -2.31 26.13 -15.89
C MET A 50 -2.48 24.61 -15.87
N GLU A 51 -1.45 23.86 -16.25
CA GLU A 51 -1.44 22.42 -16.09
C GLU A 51 -1.63 22.15 -14.60
N LEU A 52 -2.83 21.69 -14.22
CA LEU A 52 -3.07 21.11 -12.91
C LEU A 52 -2.00 20.04 -12.72
N PRO A 53 -1.25 20.05 -11.59
CA PRO A 53 -0.29 18.99 -11.34
C PRO A 53 -1.03 17.65 -11.46
N ALA A 54 -0.48 16.75 -12.27
CA ALA A 54 -1.04 15.41 -12.40
C ALA A 54 -1.22 14.80 -11.00
N PRO A 55 -2.36 14.14 -10.71
CA PRO A 55 -2.56 13.53 -9.40
C PRO A 55 -1.39 12.58 -9.12
N GLU A 56 -0.79 12.71 -7.95
CA GLU A 56 0.26 11.78 -7.50
C GLU A 56 -0.29 10.34 -7.61
N PRO A 57 0.53 9.38 -8.07
CA PRO A 57 0.07 8.01 -8.23
C PRO A 57 -0.43 7.48 -6.88
N GLU A 58 -1.68 7.06 -6.83
CA GLU A 58 -2.24 6.48 -5.62
C GLU A 58 -1.52 5.19 -5.27
N ILE A 59 -0.95 5.12 -4.08
CA ILE A 59 -0.31 3.89 -3.58
C ILE A 59 -1.40 2.87 -3.32
N THR A 60 -1.40 1.79 -4.10
CA THR A 60 -2.33 0.66 -3.96
C THR A 60 -1.67 -0.55 -3.31
N ASP A 61 -0.35 -0.71 -3.44
CA ASP A 61 0.37 -1.86 -2.90
C ASP A 61 0.87 -1.60 -1.48
N TYR A 62 0.58 -2.52 -0.57
CA TYR A 62 0.96 -2.46 0.84
C TYR A 62 1.51 -3.81 1.30
N TYR A 63 2.21 -3.78 2.44
CA TYR A 63 2.73 -4.93 3.14
C TYR A 63 2.19 -4.99 4.56
N VAL A 64 1.90 -6.19 5.04
CA VAL A 64 1.50 -6.42 6.43
C VAL A 64 2.72 -6.25 7.34
N ILE A 65 2.60 -5.42 8.38
CA ILE A 65 3.72 -5.15 9.32
C ILE A 65 3.60 -5.89 10.65
N GLU A 66 2.40 -6.33 10.99
CA GLU A 66 2.10 -7.12 12.19
C GLU A 66 2.27 -8.61 11.93
N ARG A 67 2.53 -9.40 12.97
CA ARG A 67 2.71 -10.86 12.84
C ARG A 67 1.55 -11.53 12.08
N ARG A 68 0.33 -11.18 12.47
CA ARG A 68 -0.92 -11.70 11.94
C ARG A 68 -1.98 -10.60 12.07
N ILE A 69 -2.71 -10.34 10.99
CA ILE A 69 -3.88 -9.46 10.97
C ILE A 69 -5.10 -10.24 10.53
N ASP A 70 -6.26 -9.84 11.03
CA ASP A 70 -7.53 -10.44 10.63
C ASP A 70 -8.06 -9.74 9.38
N VAL A 71 -8.50 -10.52 8.41
CA VAL A 71 -9.30 -10.06 7.27
C VAL A 71 -10.76 -10.20 7.63
N ARG A 72 -11.52 -9.13 7.45
CA ARG A 72 -12.93 -9.06 7.86
C ARG A 72 -13.85 -8.91 6.68
N ASN A 73 -15.09 -9.38 6.84
CA ASN A 73 -16.10 -9.28 5.78
C ASN A 73 -16.75 -7.89 5.62
N LYS A 74 -16.46 -6.96 6.54
CA LYS A 74 -16.94 -5.57 6.56
C LYS A 74 -15.87 -4.65 7.17
N PRO A 75 -15.85 -3.34 6.82
CA PRO A 75 -14.88 -2.35 7.32
C PRO A 75 -15.23 -1.87 8.74
N GLU A 76 -15.36 -2.80 9.68
CA GLU A 76 -15.69 -2.50 11.07
C GLU A 76 -14.96 -3.44 12.05
N PRO A 77 -14.56 -2.98 13.25
CA PRO A 77 -13.74 -3.78 14.16
C PRO A 77 -14.42 -5.08 14.65
N GLN A 78 -15.75 -5.11 14.69
CA GLN A 78 -16.54 -6.24 15.19
C GLN A 78 -17.09 -7.13 14.06
N ALA A 79 -16.71 -6.88 12.81
CA ALA A 79 -17.10 -7.70 11.66
C ALA A 79 -16.59 -9.14 11.78
N LEU A 80 -17.19 -10.06 11.03
CA LEU A 80 -16.75 -11.45 11.00
C LEU A 80 -15.34 -11.53 10.40
N ILE A 81 -14.45 -12.23 11.09
CA ILE A 81 -13.13 -12.61 10.58
C ILE A 81 -13.34 -13.75 9.59
N ILE A 82 -12.90 -13.58 8.35
CA ILE A 82 -13.07 -14.55 7.26
C ILE A 82 -11.74 -15.11 6.76
N ASP A 83 -10.65 -14.39 6.99
CA ASP A 83 -9.31 -14.83 6.63
C ASP A 83 -8.26 -14.16 7.55
N ALA A 84 -6.99 -14.50 7.36
CA ALA A 84 -5.86 -13.85 8.02
C ALA A 84 -4.76 -13.52 7.01
N LEU A 85 -3.95 -12.50 7.34
CA LEU A 85 -2.73 -12.19 6.60
C LEU A 85 -1.56 -12.08 7.57
N TYR A 86 -0.36 -12.39 7.09
CA TYR A 86 0.84 -12.52 7.88
C TYR A 86 1.92 -11.50 7.49
N LYS A 87 2.82 -11.23 8.42
CA LYS A 87 3.87 -10.23 8.25
C LYS A 87 4.65 -10.43 6.95
N GLY A 88 4.80 -9.34 6.20
CA GLY A 88 5.55 -9.31 4.95
C GLY A 88 4.74 -9.73 3.72
N GLU A 89 3.51 -10.23 3.88
CA GLU A 89 2.61 -10.44 2.75
C GLU A 89 2.31 -9.12 2.05
N LYS A 90 2.35 -9.17 0.72
CA LYS A 90 2.04 -8.04 -0.15
C LYS A 90 0.58 -8.12 -0.56
N ILE A 91 -0.17 -7.05 -0.35
CA ILE A 91 -1.57 -6.92 -0.74
C ILE A 91 -1.80 -5.68 -1.59
N THR A 92 -2.84 -5.72 -2.41
CA THR A 92 -3.26 -4.58 -3.22
C THR A 92 -4.61 -4.09 -2.69
N ILE A 93 -4.66 -2.81 -2.31
CA ILE A 93 -5.85 -2.13 -1.83
C ILE A 93 -6.64 -1.61 -3.03
N LEU A 94 -7.87 -2.08 -3.15
CA LEU A 94 -8.82 -1.69 -4.19
C LEU A 94 -9.60 -0.42 -3.80
N GLU A 95 -9.75 -0.18 -2.50
CA GLU A 95 -10.52 0.94 -1.95
C GLU A 95 -10.10 1.25 -0.52
N LYS A 96 -10.10 2.53 -0.15
CA LYS A 96 -9.83 3.00 1.22
C LYS A 96 -11.05 3.73 1.76
N GLN A 97 -11.56 3.31 2.91
CA GLN A 97 -12.61 4.04 3.61
C GLN A 97 -12.51 3.90 5.13
N ASN A 98 -12.64 5.01 5.85
CA ASN A 98 -12.72 5.04 7.32
C ASN A 98 -11.60 4.25 8.05
N GLY A 99 -10.37 4.26 7.51
CA GLY A 99 -9.23 3.52 8.08
C GLY A 99 -9.15 2.04 7.66
N TRP A 100 -10.05 1.57 6.80
CA TRP A 100 -10.05 0.23 6.25
C TRP A 100 -9.66 0.23 4.78
N GLY A 101 -8.96 -0.83 4.36
CA GLY A 101 -8.63 -1.11 2.98
C GLY A 101 -9.39 -2.35 2.49
N ARG A 102 -10.05 -2.26 1.33
CA ARG A 102 -10.68 -3.40 0.66
C ARG A 102 -9.65 -4.11 -0.21
N ILE A 103 -9.60 -5.44 -0.15
CA ILE A 103 -8.62 -6.25 -0.90
C ILE A 103 -9.25 -7.24 -1.89
N SER A 104 -10.57 -7.39 -1.88
CA SER A 104 -11.30 -8.21 -2.85
C SER A 104 -12.49 -7.48 -3.43
N ASP A 105 -13.02 -7.99 -4.55
CA ASP A 105 -14.26 -7.47 -5.13
C ASP A 105 -15.45 -7.67 -4.18
N TYR A 106 -16.51 -6.89 -4.41
CA TYR A 106 -17.76 -7.13 -3.70
C TYR A 106 -18.43 -8.41 -4.21
N LEU A 107 -18.82 -9.25 -3.26
CA LEU A 107 -19.49 -10.53 -3.48
C LEU A 107 -20.87 -10.49 -2.81
N VAL A 108 -21.86 -11.08 -3.49
CA VAL A 108 -23.21 -11.30 -3.00
C VAL A 108 -23.48 -12.79 -3.02
N TYR A 109 -23.73 -13.38 -1.85
CA TYR A 109 -23.87 -14.85 -1.72
C TYR A 109 -25.25 -15.37 -2.11
N GLU A 110 -26.29 -14.55 -1.97
CA GLU A 110 -27.68 -14.91 -2.21
C GLU A 110 -28.37 -13.78 -2.97
N GLU A 111 -29.35 -14.10 -3.83
CA GLU A 111 -30.09 -13.09 -4.58
C GLU A 111 -30.80 -12.11 -3.62
N GLY A 112 -30.47 -10.81 -3.72
CA GLY A 112 -30.95 -9.78 -2.80
C GLY A 112 -30.23 -9.72 -1.44
N GLY A 113 -29.17 -10.51 -1.26
CA GLY A 113 -28.31 -10.48 -0.09
C GLY A 113 -27.41 -9.24 -0.02
N GLU A 114 -26.79 -9.03 1.14
CA GLU A 114 -25.84 -7.93 1.34
C GLU A 114 -24.53 -8.15 0.57
N GLU A 115 -24.01 -7.10 -0.04
CA GLU A 115 -22.66 -7.06 -0.58
C GLU A 115 -21.62 -7.18 0.54
N ARG A 116 -20.61 -8.03 0.33
CA ARG A 116 -19.50 -8.25 1.25
C ARG A 116 -18.19 -8.26 0.48
N ALA A 117 -17.12 -7.85 1.14
CA ALA A 117 -15.77 -7.92 0.59
C ALA A 117 -14.79 -8.20 1.72
N GLU A 118 -13.53 -8.40 1.39
CA GLU A 118 -12.45 -8.56 2.35
C GLU A 118 -11.86 -7.20 2.70
N TRP A 119 -11.80 -6.91 4.00
CA TRP A 119 -11.36 -5.65 4.56
C TRP A 119 -10.26 -5.86 5.59
N VAL A 120 -9.26 -5.00 5.55
CA VAL A 120 -8.10 -4.99 6.46
C VAL A 120 -7.93 -3.62 7.10
N ASP A 121 -7.42 -3.61 8.32
CA ASP A 121 -7.11 -2.39 9.06
C ASP A 121 -5.85 -1.73 8.50
N MET A 122 -5.98 -0.53 7.92
CA MET A 122 -4.88 0.18 7.26
C MET A 122 -3.76 0.55 8.24
N THR A 123 -4.04 0.62 9.55
CA THR A 123 -3.02 0.96 10.56
C THR A 123 -1.97 -0.14 10.73
N LYS A 124 -2.24 -1.35 10.23
CA LYS A 124 -1.37 -2.53 10.31
C LYS A 124 -0.64 -2.82 9.01
N LEU A 125 -0.59 -1.84 8.11
CA LEU A 125 -0.01 -1.94 6.78
C LEU A 125 1.04 -0.84 6.57
N SER A 126 2.00 -1.11 5.69
CA SER A 126 2.99 -0.13 5.22
C SER A 126 3.19 -0.25 3.72
N ASP A 127 3.41 0.88 3.06
CA ASP A 127 3.83 0.97 1.66
C ASP A 127 5.30 0.55 1.45
N ALA A 128 6.08 0.47 2.53
CA ALA A 128 7.43 -0.08 2.52
C ALA A 128 7.43 -1.55 2.96
N LYS A 129 8.18 -2.38 2.22
CA LYS A 129 8.35 -3.78 2.60
C LYS A 129 9.08 -3.86 3.95
N PRO A 130 8.52 -4.53 4.97
CA PRO A 130 9.16 -4.64 6.28
C PRO A 130 10.42 -5.50 6.19
N VAL A 131 11.44 -5.11 6.97
CA VAL A 131 12.64 -5.92 7.20
C VAL A 131 12.37 -6.78 8.44
N ILE A 132 12.46 -8.11 8.28
CA ILE A 132 12.26 -9.07 9.37
C ILE A 132 13.64 -9.53 9.85
N GLU A 133 14.03 -9.03 11.02
CA GLU A 133 15.28 -9.39 11.69
C GLU A 133 15.30 -10.87 12.08
N GLU A 134 16.49 -11.45 12.24
CA GLU A 134 16.62 -12.88 12.55
C GLU A 134 15.95 -13.27 13.87
N MET A 135 16.10 -12.45 14.91
CA MET A 135 15.47 -12.72 16.20
C MET A 135 13.95 -12.71 16.11
N GLU A 136 13.38 -11.72 15.42
CA GLU A 136 11.94 -11.62 15.19
C GLU A 136 11.42 -12.81 14.38
N ARG A 137 12.15 -13.22 13.33
CA ARG A 137 11.83 -14.41 12.53
C ARG A 137 11.70 -15.65 13.40
N LEU A 138 12.66 -15.87 14.30
CA LEU A 138 12.67 -17.01 15.21
C LEU A 138 11.50 -16.96 16.22
N GLU A 139 11.15 -15.77 16.72
CA GLU A 139 9.98 -15.58 17.60
C GLU A 139 8.67 -15.88 16.88
N ILE A 140 8.54 -15.45 15.62
CA ILE A 140 7.36 -15.75 14.79
C ILE A 140 7.23 -17.27 14.59
N LEU A 141 8.32 -17.95 14.20
CA LEU A 141 8.34 -19.40 14.04
C LEU A 141 7.99 -20.14 15.34
N ASP A 142 8.54 -19.68 16.47
CA ASP A 142 8.20 -20.27 17.77
C ASP A 142 6.73 -20.11 18.14
N GLY A 143 6.09 -19.02 17.71
CA GLY A 143 4.66 -18.80 17.87
C GLY A 143 3.82 -19.89 17.20
N TYR A 144 4.24 -20.35 16.01
CA TYR A 144 3.58 -21.44 15.28
C TYR A 144 3.83 -22.83 15.89
N LEU A 145 4.96 -22.98 16.59
CA LEU A 145 5.46 -24.27 17.05
C LEU A 145 5.14 -24.58 18.51
N VAL A 146 4.53 -23.65 19.24
CA VAL A 146 4.41 -23.69 20.71
C VAL A 146 3.74 -24.95 21.27
N LYS A 147 2.89 -25.63 20.50
CA LYS A 147 2.21 -26.87 20.91
C LYS A 147 2.75 -28.12 20.20
N SER A 148 3.89 -28.02 19.53
CA SER A 148 4.53 -29.18 18.89
C SER A 148 4.90 -30.23 19.93
N ASP A 149 4.74 -31.50 19.57
CA ASP A 149 5.23 -32.61 20.37
C ASP A 149 6.76 -32.58 20.43
N ASP A 150 7.33 -32.86 21.60
CA ASP A 150 8.78 -32.94 21.83
C ASP A 150 9.55 -31.67 21.36
N LEU A 151 8.91 -30.50 21.53
CA LEU A 151 9.43 -29.20 21.08
C LEU A 151 10.79 -28.87 21.69
N LYS A 152 11.04 -29.21 22.96
CA LYS A 152 12.30 -28.85 23.64
C LYS A 152 13.49 -29.57 23.02
N GLU A 153 13.26 -30.79 22.56
CA GLU A 153 14.24 -31.69 21.97
C GLU A 153 14.49 -31.34 20.50
N HIS A 154 13.47 -30.87 19.78
CA HIS A 154 13.51 -30.74 18.32
C HIS A 154 13.30 -29.32 17.78
N ARG A 155 13.34 -28.29 18.64
CA ARG A 155 13.03 -26.89 18.29
C ARG A 155 13.72 -26.38 17.04
N ASP A 156 15.03 -26.58 16.93
CA ASP A 156 15.81 -26.03 15.82
C ASP A 156 15.51 -26.75 14.50
N VAL A 157 15.25 -28.06 14.57
CA VAL A 157 14.80 -28.85 13.42
C VAL A 157 13.41 -28.39 12.99
N TYR A 158 12.47 -28.22 13.91
CA TYR A 158 11.13 -27.72 13.59
C TYR A 158 11.17 -26.33 12.99
N ARG A 159 11.93 -25.38 13.56
CA ARG A 159 12.09 -24.04 12.98
C ARG A 159 12.61 -24.11 11.55
N LYS A 160 13.66 -24.91 11.31
CA LYS A 160 14.25 -25.08 9.98
C LYS A 160 13.22 -25.58 8.96
N TYR A 161 12.52 -26.67 9.25
CA TYR A 161 11.60 -27.28 8.30
C TYR A 161 10.29 -26.49 8.16
N THR A 162 9.81 -25.86 9.23
CA THR A 162 8.68 -24.91 9.16
C THR A 162 9.03 -23.74 8.26
N GLN A 163 10.19 -23.10 8.47
CA GLN A 163 10.64 -21.99 7.62
C GLN A 163 10.80 -22.41 6.15
N MET A 164 11.32 -23.62 5.90
CA MET A 164 11.45 -24.17 4.56
C MET A 164 10.09 -24.30 3.87
N LEU A 165 9.12 -24.94 4.54
CA LEU A 165 7.77 -25.19 4.01
C LEU A 165 6.96 -23.90 3.82
N LEU A 166 7.20 -22.88 4.65
CA LEU A 166 6.60 -21.55 4.46
C LEU A 166 7.23 -20.81 3.27
N ASN A 167 8.55 -20.93 3.08
CA ASN A 167 9.26 -20.22 2.02
C ASN A 167 8.97 -20.77 0.61
N ASP A 168 8.78 -22.09 0.49
CA ASP A 168 8.46 -22.73 -0.78
C ASP A 168 6.95 -22.74 -1.09
N GLY A 169 6.12 -22.28 -0.13
CA GLY A 169 4.67 -22.18 -0.27
C GLY A 169 3.94 -23.52 -0.14
N THR A 170 4.62 -24.58 0.30
CA THR A 170 3.99 -25.88 0.57
C THR A 170 3.01 -25.78 1.73
N CYS A 171 3.35 -24.99 2.74
CA CYS A 171 2.50 -24.70 3.88
C CYS A 171 2.31 -23.20 4.04
N LYS A 172 1.23 -22.82 4.72
CA LYS A 172 0.98 -21.47 5.19
C LYS A 172 1.05 -21.41 6.71
N PRO A 173 1.22 -20.22 7.31
CA PRO A 173 1.24 -20.08 8.76
C PRO A 173 0.01 -20.68 9.48
N GLU A 174 -1.17 -20.59 8.86
CA GLU A 174 -2.44 -21.15 9.36
C GLU A 174 -2.35 -22.65 9.58
N ASP A 175 -1.69 -23.39 8.68
CA ASP A 175 -1.54 -24.85 8.77
C ASP A 175 -0.86 -25.26 10.09
N PHE A 176 0.12 -24.47 10.54
CA PHE A 176 0.79 -24.67 11.81
C PHE A 176 -0.02 -24.14 12.99
N GLU A 177 -0.79 -23.06 12.83
CA GLU A 177 -1.66 -22.55 13.89
C GLU A 177 -2.83 -23.52 14.21
N GLU A 178 -3.36 -24.23 13.20
CA GLU A 178 -4.45 -25.21 13.36
C GLU A 178 -4.05 -26.41 14.24
N LEU A 179 -2.89 -27.01 13.96
CA LEU A 179 -2.37 -28.13 14.77
C LEU A 179 -1.56 -27.67 15.98
N GLY A 180 -1.11 -26.42 16.00
CA GLY A 180 -0.17 -25.88 16.97
C GLY A 180 1.27 -26.36 16.77
N GLY A 181 1.61 -26.81 15.55
CA GLY A 181 2.94 -27.26 15.17
C GLY A 181 3.02 -28.75 14.81
N TRP A 182 4.21 -29.34 14.99
CA TRP A 182 4.51 -30.72 14.58
C TRP A 182 3.96 -31.75 15.56
N VAL A 183 3.25 -32.76 15.05
CA VAL A 183 2.59 -33.81 15.85
C VAL A 183 3.32 -35.14 15.70
N ARG A 184 3.58 -35.84 16.80
CA ARG A 184 4.30 -37.12 16.80
C ARG A 184 3.49 -38.21 16.10
N SER A 185 4.12 -38.90 15.16
CA SER A 185 3.48 -39.99 14.42
C SER A 185 3.47 -41.28 15.24
N VAL A 186 2.29 -41.84 15.47
CA VAL A 186 2.13 -43.16 16.12
C VAL A 186 2.39 -44.34 15.18
N THR A 187 2.53 -44.07 13.87
CA THR A 187 2.72 -45.10 12.84
C THR A 187 4.17 -45.59 12.76
N PHE A 188 5.14 -44.72 13.05
CA PHE A 188 6.57 -45.01 12.93
C PHE A 188 7.21 -45.18 14.31
N GLN A 189 6.85 -46.22 15.04
CA GLN A 189 7.23 -46.39 16.46
C GLN A 189 8.75 -46.46 16.72
N ASN A 190 9.54 -46.85 15.72
CA ASN A 190 11.00 -46.99 15.82
C ASN A 190 11.77 -45.80 15.22
N ARG A 191 11.07 -44.72 14.82
CA ARG A 191 11.67 -43.51 14.26
C ARG A 191 11.05 -42.30 14.95
N ASP A 192 11.80 -41.21 15.09
CA ASP A 192 11.26 -39.95 15.55
C ASP A 192 10.65 -39.20 14.35
N VAL A 193 9.46 -39.64 13.96
CA VAL A 193 8.70 -39.05 12.85
C VAL A 193 7.56 -38.23 13.40
N TYR A 194 7.45 -37.01 12.90
CA TYR A 194 6.37 -36.07 13.18
C TYR A 194 5.65 -35.72 11.88
N PHE A 195 4.48 -35.12 11.98
CA PHE A 195 3.72 -34.70 10.83
C PHE A 195 3.00 -33.37 11.05
N ILE A 196 2.63 -32.76 9.92
CA ILE A 196 1.74 -31.61 9.81
C ILE A 196 0.77 -31.89 8.64
N TYR A 197 -0.35 -31.18 8.59
CA TYR A 197 -1.21 -31.11 7.40
C TYR A 197 -1.08 -29.72 6.81
N CYS A 198 -0.84 -29.62 5.51
CA CYS A 198 -0.76 -28.33 4.81
C CYS A 198 -1.75 -28.29 3.64
N GLY A 199 -2.66 -27.32 3.65
CA GLY A 199 -3.75 -27.24 2.67
C GLY A 199 -5.01 -28.04 3.05
N GLY A 200 -5.20 -28.35 4.33
CA GLY A 200 -6.35 -29.04 4.90
C GLY A 200 -6.08 -30.47 5.38
N LEU A 201 -7.04 -31.11 6.04
CA LEU A 201 -6.84 -32.36 6.81
C LEU A 201 -6.86 -33.66 6.00
N ALA A 202 -6.82 -33.58 4.67
CA ALA A 202 -6.81 -34.75 3.80
C ALA A 202 -5.47 -35.51 3.88
N GLN A 203 -5.46 -36.80 3.56
CA GLN A 203 -4.25 -37.63 3.71
C GLN A 203 -3.13 -37.16 2.76
N GLU A 204 -3.47 -36.71 1.56
CA GLU A 204 -2.55 -36.15 0.57
C GLU A 204 -1.84 -34.87 1.04
N ASN A 205 -2.44 -34.14 1.99
CA ASN A 205 -1.89 -32.93 2.56
C ASN A 205 -0.96 -33.21 3.75
N LYS A 206 -0.80 -34.48 4.12
CA LYS A 206 -0.01 -34.89 5.27
C LYS A 206 1.46 -34.99 4.92
N ILE A 207 2.26 -34.18 5.60
CA ILE A 207 3.71 -34.13 5.42
C ILE A 207 4.37 -34.73 6.64
N TYR A 208 5.24 -35.72 6.44
CA TYR A 208 6.03 -36.32 7.51
C TYR A 208 7.44 -35.76 7.52
N LEU A 209 7.99 -35.59 8.72
CA LEU A 209 9.37 -35.21 9.00
C LEU A 209 9.99 -36.23 9.93
N ASP A 210 11.06 -36.90 9.48
CA ASP A 210 11.96 -37.62 10.36
C ASP A 210 13.00 -36.64 10.93
N VAL A 211 12.93 -36.33 12.23
CA VAL A 211 13.77 -35.28 12.84
C VAL A 211 15.23 -35.70 13.03
N GLN A 212 15.53 -37.00 12.95
CA GLN A 212 16.89 -37.52 13.10
C GLN A 212 17.67 -37.39 11.79
N THR A 213 17.00 -37.66 10.67
CA THR A 213 17.61 -37.64 9.33
C THR A 213 17.34 -36.35 8.57
N GLY A 214 16.28 -35.62 8.92
CA GLY A 214 15.79 -34.47 8.18
C GLY A 214 15.05 -34.83 6.89
N GLU A 215 14.62 -36.09 6.74
CA GLU A 215 13.84 -36.55 5.60
C GLU A 215 12.40 -36.03 5.69
N ILE A 216 11.95 -35.36 4.61
CA ILE A 216 10.53 -35.04 4.39
C ILE A 216 9.95 -36.04 3.41
N PHE A 217 8.80 -36.63 3.73
CA PHE A 217 8.13 -37.61 2.88
C PHE A 217 6.60 -37.59 3.03
N TYR A 218 5.93 -38.25 2.09
CA TYR A 218 4.46 -38.31 1.96
C TYR A 218 4.00 -39.77 1.94
N ARG A 219 2.71 -40.00 2.22
CA ARG A 219 2.12 -41.34 2.20
C ARG A 219 0.72 -41.37 1.61
#